data_AF-A0A0C3PGY4-F1
#
_entry.id   AF-A0A0C3PGY4-F1
#
_cell.length_a   1.000
_cell.length_b   1.000
_cell.length_c   1.000
_cell.angle_alpha   90.00
_cell.angle_beta   90.00
_cell.angle_gamma   90.00
#
_symmetry.space_group_name_H-M   'P 1'
#
loop_
_entity.id
_entity.type
_entity.pdbx_description
1 polymer ?
#
loop_
_entity_poly.entity_id
_entity_poly.type
_entity_poly.pdbx_seq_one_letter_code
_entity_poly.pdbx_strand_id
1 'polypeptide(L)' 'NVLCNVNIQHDCASSRCTGVQVVGERQENDKTTRTKMIINHTPTNAFLLNTHALHNYKRIAA' A
#
# COMPACT_ATOMS: atom_id res chain seq x y z
N ASN A 1 -18.36 7.09 -2.40
CA ASN A 1 -18.61 6.60 -1.04
C ASN A 1 -17.58 5.52 -0.75
N VAL A 2 -16.50 5.81 -0.03
CA VAL A 2 -15.45 4.82 0.28
C VAL A 2 -15.66 4.38 1.72
N LEU A 3 -16.34 3.24 1.88
CA LEU A 3 -16.53 2.57 3.15
C LEU A 3 -15.22 1.86 3.51
N CYS A 4 -14.55 2.36 4.54
CA CYS A 4 -13.39 1.78 5.21
C CYS A 4 -12.28 1.30 4.25
N ASN A 5 -11.31 2.18 3.96
CA ASN A 5 -10.12 1.81 3.22
C ASN A 5 -9.23 0.94 4.14
N VAL A 6 -9.54 -0.36 4.24
CA VAL A 6 -8.80 -1.33 5.04
C VAL A 6 -7.35 -1.27 4.59
N ASN A 7 -6.46 -0.81 5.47
CA ASN A 7 -5.04 -0.69 5.15
C ASN A 7 -4.38 -2.08 5.24
N ILE A 8 -4.65 -2.89 4.21
CA ILE A 8 -4.03 -4.20 4.01
C ILE A 8 -2.66 -3.98 3.38
N GLN A 9 -1.63 -4.46 4.05
CA GLN A 9 -0.25 -4.38 3.60
C GLN A 9 0.28 -5.79 3.36
N HIS A 10 1.20 -5.97 2.41
CA HIS A 10 1.84 -7.27 2.19
C HIS A 10 2.85 -7.56 3.30
N ASP A 11 2.92 -8.80 3.78
CA ASP A 11 3.93 -9.22 4.75
C ASP A 11 5.29 -9.47 4.06
N CYS A 12 5.96 -8.39 3.68
CA CYS A 12 7.26 -8.46 3.02
C CYS A 12 8.34 -9.14 3.87
N ALA A 13 8.22 -9.06 5.21
CA ALA A 13 9.20 -9.60 6.13
C ALA A 13 9.18 -11.13 6.10
N SER A 14 7.99 -11.73 6.25
CA SER A 14 7.81 -13.18 6.16
C SER A 14 8.04 -13.70 4.74
N SER A 15 7.58 -12.95 3.74
CA SER A 15 7.69 -13.32 2.31
C SER A 15 9.04 -13.00 1.67
N ARG A 16 9.98 -12.41 2.44
CA ARG A 16 11.36 -12.08 2.05
C ARG A 16 11.42 -11.31 0.72
N CYS A 17 10.57 -10.30 0.57
CA CYS A 17 10.59 -9.43 -0.60
C CYS A 17 11.83 -8.53 -0.54
N THR A 18 12.81 -8.76 -1.42
CA THR A 18 14.11 -8.06 -1.41
C THR A 18 14.33 -7.14 -2.61
N GLY A 19 13.59 -7.36 -3.70
CA GLY A 19 13.70 -6.53 -4.89
C GLY A 19 12.98 -5.20 -4.71
N VAL A 20 13.47 -4.16 -5.39
CA VAL A 20 12.77 -2.88 -5.55
C VAL A 20 12.70 -2.53 -7.03
N GLN A 21 11.66 -1.83 -7.42
CA GLN A 21 11.49 -1.29 -8.77
C GLN A 21 11.12 0.18 -8.70
N VAL A 22 11.56 0.95 -9.71
CA VAL A 22 11.17 2.35 -9.87
C VAL A 22 9.95 2.39 -10.79
N VAL A 23 8.86 2.96 -10.30
CA VAL A 23 7.63 3.15 -11.08
C VAL A 23 7.27 4.62 -11.18
N GLY A 24 6.64 5.00 -12.29
CA GLY A 24 6.03 6.32 -12.43
C GLY A 24 4.90 6.48 -11.41
N GLU A 25 4.91 7.60 -10.69
CA GLU A 25 3.84 7.94 -9.77
C GLU A 25 2.61 8.40 -10.56
N ARG A 26 1.44 7.88 -10.18
CA ARG A 26 0.15 8.36 -10.67
C ARG A 26 -0.61 9.00 -9.52
N GLN A 27 -1.24 10.13 -9.79
CA GLN A 27 -2.11 10.83 -8.85
C GLN A 27 -3.42 11.12 -9.55
N GLU A 28 -4.55 10.81 -8.91
CA GLU A 28 -5.89 11.01 -9.50
C GLU A 28 -6.06 10.36 -10.89
N ASN A 29 -5.37 9.23 -11.10
CA ASN A 29 -5.28 8.49 -12.37
C ASN A 29 -4.40 9.13 -13.47
N ASP A 30 -3.85 10.32 -13.24
CA ASP A 30 -2.93 10.98 -14.17
C ASP A 30 -1.48 10.59 -13.91
N LYS A 31 -0.72 10.40 -15.00
CA LYS A 31 0.72 10.17 -14.92
C LYS A 31 1.41 11.47 -14.50
N THR A 32 2.15 11.41 -13.42
CA THR A 32 3.01 12.53 -13.01
C THR A 32 4.41 12.38 -13.63
N THR A 33 5.22 13.43 -13.55
CA THR A 33 6.66 13.37 -13.88
C THR A 33 7.49 12.70 -12.79
N ARG A 34 6.89 12.39 -11.64
CA ARG A 34 7.57 11.86 -10.47
C ARG A 34 7.67 10.35 -10.57
N THR A 35 8.74 9.80 -10.01
CA THR A 35 8.93 8.36 -9.84
C THR A 35 8.99 8.02 -8.37
N LYS A 36 8.61 6.80 -8.03
CA LYS A 36 8.70 6.24 -6.69
C LYS A 36 9.33 4.85 -6.72
N MET A 37 10.05 4.51 -5.67
CA MET A 37 10.51 3.15 -5.44
C MET A 37 9.42 2.33 -4.77
N ILE A 38 9.12 1.15 -5.29
CA ILE A 38 8.21 0.19 -4.69
C ILE A 38 8.91 -1.16 -4.52
N ILE A 39 8.45 -1.96 -3.55
CA ILE A 39 8.97 -3.30 -3.30
C ILE A 39 8.44 -4.26 -4.38
N ASN A 40 9.30 -5.14 -4.87
CA ASN A 40 8.92 -6.26 -5.73
C ASN A 40 8.41 -7.39 -4.85
N HIS A 41 7.09 -7.48 -4.72
CA HIS A 41 6.45 -8.51 -3.93
C HIS A 41 6.59 -9.88 -4.60
N THR A 42 6.95 -10.88 -3.78
CA THR A 42 6.83 -12.28 -4.18
C THR A 42 5.34 -12.65 -4.25
N PRO A 43 4.93 -13.58 -5.14
CA PRO A 43 3.52 -13.92 -5.36
C PRO A 43 2.98 -14.81 -4.23
N THR A 44 2.95 -14.26 -3.02
CA THR A 44 2.53 -14.92 -1.79
C THR A 44 1.32 -14.19 -1.21
N ASN A 45 0.32 -14.94 -0.77
CA ASN A 45 -0.91 -14.39 -0.21
C ASN A 45 -0.76 -14.12 1.31
N ALA A 46 0.32 -13.45 1.70
CA ALA A 46 0.59 -13.08 3.09
C ALA A 46 0.36 -11.58 3.27
N PHE A 47 -0.64 -11.23 4.08
CA PHE A 47 -1.04 -9.84 4.27
C PHE A 47 -1.25 -9.53 5.75
N LEU A 48 -0.90 -8.31 6.13
CA LEU A 48 -1.06 -7.75 7.47
C LEU A 48 -2.10 -6.64 7.42
N LEU A 49 -3.01 -6.65 8.39
CA LEU A 49 -3.94 -5.56 8.61
C LEU A 49 -3.27 -4.51 9.50
N ASN A 50 -2.99 -3.33 8.94
CA ASN A 50 -2.45 -2.23 9.72
C ASN A 50 -3.58 -1.50 10.47
N THR A 51 -3.94 -2.05 11.64
CA THR A 51 -4.95 -1.47 12.53
C THR A 51 -4.50 -0.15 13.15
N HIS A 52 -3.20 0.09 13.28
CA HIS A 52 -2.66 1.33 13.83
C HIS A 52 -2.91 2.53 12.90
N ALA A 53 -2.80 2.31 11.58
CA ALA A 53 -3.12 3.32 10.58
C ALA A 53 -4.62 3.72 10.59
N LEU A 54 -5.51 2.89 11.15
CA LEU A 54 -6.93 3.24 11.29
C LEU A 54 -7.13 4.49 12.14
N HIS A 55 -6.26 4.76 13.12
CA HIS A 55 -6.30 5.98 13.91
C HIS A 55 -5.99 7.26 13.10
N ASN A 56 -5.29 7.14 11.96
CA ASN A 56 -5.02 8.27 11.06
C ASN A 56 -6.20 8.60 10.13
N TYR A 57 -7.19 7.69 10.01
CA TYR A 57 -8.43 8.01 9.32
C TYR A 57 -9.34 8.79 10.29
N LYS A 58 -9.15 10.11 10.39
CA LYS A 58 -10.01 11.04 11.17
C LYS A 58 -11.49 11.07 10.72
N ARG A 59 -11.90 10.20 9.81
CA ARG A 59 -13.25 10.13 9.27
C ARG A 59 -13.65 8.69 8.96
N ILE A 60 -13.89 7.93 10.01
CA ILE A 60 -14.84 6.81 9.95
C ILE A 60 -15.99 7.24 10.87
N ALA A 61 -16.91 8.04 10.32
CA ALA A 61 -18.15 8.40 10.98
C ALA A 61 -19.29 7.61 10.33
N ALA A 62 -19.93 6.78 11.17
CA ALA A 62 -21.18 6.01 11.04
C ALA A 62 -21.40 5.22 9.75
#